data_AF-A0A6N2MJA4-F1
#
_entry.id   AF-A0A6N2MJA4-F1
#
_cell.length_a   1.000
_cell.length_b   1.000
_cell.length_c   1.000
_cell.angle_alpha   90.00
_cell.angle_beta   90.00
_cell.angle_gamma   90.00
#
_symmetry.space_group_name_H-M   'P 1'
#
loop_
_entity.id
_entity.type
_entity.pdbx_description
1 polymer ?
#
loop_
_entity_poly.entity_id
_entity_poly.type
_entity_poly.pdbx_seq_one_letter_code
_entity_poly.pdbx_strand_id
1 'polypeptide(L)'
;MKGSSYSCVLVNLHFFFLNKKSTVSIHLNILNTLRIASQYYEEMKVAGIQVSKQIFMALINAYATCGQFEKAKQVLLDKDFPIKNLNEIRSVLVSALASHGQMTDALSVYEEMKQAGSNLEPKAVISLIEHVDSEGQQSRLLKLLEELDDPNYWVDGCFRVILYCICNKDLRSAVYLLKQLKHRFSDDELAMEVLFDEIFSQVAETEPADVQIGMDLLQAIKDELGASPSRKCLDFLLTACVNAKDLSNSLLIWKEYQAAGLPYNVTSYLRPFWLLEATYLQR
;
A
#
# COMPACT_ATOMS: atom_id res chain seq x y z
N MET A 1 -36.86 17.68 26.76
CA MET A 1 -35.46 17.43 26.38
C MET A 1 -35.44 16.63 25.08
N LYS A 2 -35.40 17.33 23.93
CA LYS A 2 -35.16 16.74 22.60
C LYS A 2 -33.96 17.48 22.03
N GLY A 3 -32.82 16.84 21.97
CA GLY A 3 -31.58 17.48 21.53
C GLY A 3 -30.39 16.53 21.69
N SER A 4 -30.27 15.56 20.78
CA SER A 4 -29.01 14.83 20.54
C SER A 4 -28.97 14.03 19.22
N SER A 5 -30.07 13.92 18.45
CA SER A 5 -30.02 13.24 17.14
C SER A 5 -29.65 14.13 15.95
N TYR A 6 -29.58 15.46 16.13
CA TYR A 6 -29.27 16.39 15.03
C TYR A 6 -27.77 16.71 14.88
N SER A 7 -26.90 16.40 15.86
CA SER A 7 -25.46 16.70 15.74
C SER A 7 -24.73 15.71 14.83
N CYS A 8 -25.12 14.43 14.82
CA CYS A 8 -24.44 13.40 14.02
C CYS A 8 -24.69 13.57 12.51
N VAL A 9 -25.88 14.03 12.11
CA VAL A 9 -26.22 14.31 10.70
C VAL A 9 -25.54 15.59 10.20
N LEU A 10 -25.44 16.63 11.03
CA LEU A 10 -24.76 17.87 10.69
C LEU A 10 -23.23 17.70 10.60
N VAL A 11 -22.62 16.85 11.44
CA VAL A 11 -21.18 16.52 11.33
C VAL A 11 -20.91 15.77 10.02
N ASN A 12 -21.75 14.82 9.60
CA ASN A 12 -21.59 14.12 8.32
C ASN A 12 -21.82 15.01 7.10
N LEU A 13 -22.81 15.92 7.11
CA LEU A 13 -23.00 16.90 6.04
C LEU A 13 -21.87 17.94 6.00
N HIS A 14 -21.39 18.42 7.14
CA HIS A 14 -20.26 19.35 7.20
C HIS A 14 -18.94 18.67 6.77
N PHE A 15 -18.74 17.38 7.07
CA PHE A 15 -17.62 16.58 6.56
C PHE A 15 -17.73 16.34 5.06
N PHE A 16 -18.95 16.09 4.55
CA PHE A 16 -19.22 15.95 3.12
C PHE A 16 -19.00 17.27 2.34
N PHE A 17 -19.38 18.41 2.91
CA PHE A 17 -19.14 19.74 2.34
C PHE A 17 -17.67 20.21 2.48
N LEU A 18 -16.99 19.86 3.58
CA LEU A 18 -15.56 20.10 3.75
C LEU A 18 -14.73 19.25 2.79
N ASN A 19 -15.06 17.97 2.61
CA ASN A 19 -14.43 17.10 1.61
C ASN A 19 -14.66 17.64 0.20
N LYS A 20 -15.85 18.15 -0.15
CA LYS A 20 -16.04 18.80 -1.45
C LYS A 20 -15.20 20.07 -1.62
N LYS A 21 -15.01 20.89 -0.57
CA LYS A 21 -14.14 22.08 -0.64
C LYS A 21 -12.66 21.72 -0.75
N SER A 22 -12.19 20.70 -0.03
CA SER A 22 -10.81 20.21 -0.15
C SER A 22 -10.59 19.50 -1.49
N THR A 23 -11.53 18.68 -1.99
CA THR A 23 -11.48 18.09 -3.33
C THR A 23 -11.47 19.17 -4.42
N VAL A 24 -12.29 20.22 -4.31
CA VAL A 24 -12.27 21.34 -5.26
C VAL A 24 -10.96 22.12 -5.18
N SER A 25 -10.41 22.35 -3.99
CA SER A 25 -9.10 23.03 -3.84
C SER A 25 -7.95 22.18 -4.36
N ILE A 26 -7.99 20.86 -4.15
CA ILE A 26 -7.01 19.90 -4.66
C ILE A 26 -7.12 19.85 -6.19
N HIS A 27 -8.33 19.76 -6.72
CA HIS A 27 -8.59 19.76 -8.16
C HIS A 27 -8.17 21.09 -8.83
N LEU A 28 -8.46 22.23 -8.20
CA LEU A 28 -7.97 23.54 -8.63
C LEU A 28 -6.44 23.61 -8.62
N ASN A 29 -5.79 23.05 -7.60
CA ASN A 29 -4.34 23.00 -7.53
C ASN A 29 -3.75 22.13 -8.66
N ILE A 30 -4.33 20.96 -8.91
CA ILE A 30 -3.92 20.05 -10.00
C ILE A 30 -4.10 20.72 -11.37
N LEU A 31 -5.26 21.35 -11.62
CA LEU A 31 -5.51 22.09 -12.85
C LEU A 31 -4.54 23.26 -13.01
N ASN A 32 -4.19 23.93 -11.91
CA ASN A 32 -3.20 24.99 -11.91
C ASN A 32 -1.80 24.45 -12.24
N THR A 33 -1.40 23.30 -11.67
CA THR A 33 -0.13 22.63 -12.01
C THR A 33 -0.08 22.25 -13.49
N LEU A 34 -1.16 21.67 -14.04
CA LEU A 34 -1.23 21.33 -15.46
C LEU A 34 -1.11 22.57 -16.34
N ARG A 35 -1.83 23.64 -16.00
CA ARG A 35 -1.79 24.92 -16.72
C ARG A 35 -0.39 25.51 -16.70
N ILE A 36 0.26 25.54 -15.54
CA ILE A 36 1.61 26.07 -15.37
C ILE A 36 2.61 25.24 -16.18
N ALA A 37 2.59 23.91 -16.07
CA ALA A 37 3.48 23.02 -16.81
C ALA A 37 3.32 23.19 -18.33
N SER A 38 2.07 23.27 -18.81
CA SER A 38 1.77 23.49 -20.22
C SER A 38 2.22 24.88 -20.70
N GLN A 39 2.02 25.92 -19.88
CA GLN A 39 2.45 27.28 -20.22
C GLN A 39 3.98 27.38 -20.33
N TYR A 40 4.71 26.87 -19.34
CA TYR A 40 6.17 26.84 -19.39
C TYR A 40 6.70 26.04 -20.58
N TYR A 41 6.05 24.93 -20.90
CA TYR A 41 6.39 24.11 -22.06
C TYR A 41 6.27 24.89 -23.38
N GLU A 42 5.14 25.59 -23.59
CA GLU A 42 4.94 26.42 -24.79
C GLU A 42 5.89 27.62 -24.83
N GLU A 43 6.12 28.29 -23.71
CA GLU A 43 7.06 29.42 -23.63
C GLU A 43 8.50 28.99 -24.02
N MET A 44 8.95 27.83 -23.54
CA MET A 44 10.27 27.30 -23.90
C MET A 44 10.34 26.89 -25.37
N LYS A 45 9.27 26.29 -25.92
CA LYS A 45 9.18 25.99 -27.37
C LYS A 45 9.26 27.24 -28.23
N VAL A 46 8.49 28.28 -27.90
CA VAL A 46 8.49 29.56 -28.62
C VAL A 46 9.85 30.25 -28.53
N ALA A 47 10.51 30.15 -27.36
CA ALA A 47 11.85 30.69 -27.17
C ALA A 47 12.97 29.85 -27.84
N GLY A 48 12.64 28.69 -28.44
CA GLY A 48 13.62 27.77 -29.02
C GLY A 48 14.56 27.15 -27.98
N ILE A 49 14.16 27.12 -26.71
CA ILE A 49 14.95 26.56 -25.61
C ILE A 49 14.60 25.09 -25.48
N GLN A 50 15.63 24.25 -25.34
CA GLN A 50 15.43 22.82 -25.11
C GLN A 50 14.63 22.60 -23.81
N VAL A 51 13.49 21.94 -23.95
CA VAL A 51 12.63 21.57 -22.82
C VAL A 51 13.34 20.55 -21.94
N SER A 52 13.34 20.79 -20.63
CA SER A 52 14.00 19.91 -19.67
C SER A 52 13.18 18.65 -19.38
N LYS A 53 13.84 17.56 -18.98
CA LYS A 53 13.15 16.30 -18.59
C LYS A 53 12.12 16.53 -17.49
N GLN A 54 12.36 17.46 -16.57
CA GLN A 54 11.47 17.77 -15.46
C GLN A 54 10.12 18.29 -15.95
N ILE A 55 10.08 19.05 -17.04
CA ILE A 55 8.83 19.55 -17.63
C ILE A 55 8.04 18.40 -18.23
N PHE A 56 8.69 17.47 -18.95
CA PHE A 56 8.03 16.27 -19.48
C PHE A 56 7.47 15.39 -18.36
N MET A 57 8.25 15.14 -17.29
CA MET A 57 7.78 14.41 -16.11
C MET A 57 6.60 15.11 -15.42
N ALA A 58 6.64 16.44 -15.30
CA ALA A 58 5.55 17.23 -14.71
C ALA A 58 4.28 17.17 -15.57
N LEU A 59 4.39 17.24 -16.90
CA LEU A 59 3.27 17.10 -17.82
C LEU A 59 2.62 15.72 -17.70
N ILE A 60 3.42 14.64 -17.67
CA ILE A 60 2.91 13.27 -17.50
C ILE A 60 2.11 13.15 -16.20
N ASN A 61 2.70 13.57 -15.07
CA ASN A 61 2.01 13.50 -13.78
C ASN A 61 0.74 14.34 -13.78
N ALA A 62 0.79 15.57 -14.28
CA ALA A 62 -0.37 16.46 -14.33
C ALA A 62 -1.50 15.90 -15.21
N TYR A 63 -1.17 15.37 -16.39
CA TYR A 63 -2.16 14.72 -17.25
C TYR A 63 -2.76 13.47 -16.59
N ALA A 64 -1.94 12.61 -15.98
CA ALA A 64 -2.42 11.42 -15.29
C ALA A 64 -3.36 11.78 -14.12
N THR A 65 -3.02 12.78 -13.30
CA THR A 65 -3.87 13.24 -12.20
C THR A 65 -5.17 13.88 -12.68
N CYS A 66 -5.19 14.47 -13.88
CA CYS A 66 -6.42 14.91 -14.53
C CYS A 66 -7.19 13.79 -15.25
N GLY A 67 -6.75 12.53 -15.18
CA GLY A 67 -7.35 11.40 -15.89
C GLY A 67 -7.14 11.43 -17.42
N GLN A 68 -6.24 12.29 -17.92
CA GLN A 68 -5.93 12.46 -19.34
C GLN A 68 -4.78 11.52 -19.76
N PHE A 69 -4.95 10.21 -19.54
CA PHE A 69 -3.90 9.20 -19.72
C PHE A 69 -3.34 9.15 -21.15
N GLU A 70 -4.20 9.29 -22.16
CA GLU A 70 -3.76 9.34 -23.56
C GLU A 70 -2.82 10.51 -23.83
N LYS A 71 -3.09 11.68 -23.23
CA LYS A 71 -2.19 12.83 -23.36
C LYS A 71 -0.87 12.58 -22.64
N ALA A 72 -0.92 11.94 -21.46
CA ALA A 72 0.30 11.54 -20.74
C ALA A 72 1.19 10.62 -21.60
N LYS A 73 0.61 9.65 -22.32
CA LYS A 73 1.34 8.80 -23.26
C LYS A 73 1.89 9.59 -24.45
N GLN A 74 1.09 10.51 -25.01
CA GLN A 74 1.50 11.36 -26.14
C GLN A 74 2.69 12.27 -25.84
N VAL A 75 2.97 12.57 -24.56
CA VAL A 75 4.18 13.30 -24.17
C VAL A 75 5.45 12.63 -24.69
N LEU A 76 5.50 11.29 -24.78
CA LEU A 76 6.64 10.55 -25.31
C LEU A 76 6.83 10.70 -26.83
N LEU A 77 5.81 11.17 -27.55
CA LEU A 77 5.81 11.34 -29.00
C LEU A 77 6.22 12.76 -29.42
N ASP A 78 6.54 13.63 -28.45
CA ASP A 78 6.90 15.00 -28.76
C ASP A 78 8.23 15.10 -29.51
N LYS A 79 8.33 16.05 -30.44
CA LYS A 79 9.52 16.22 -31.28
C LYS A 79 10.74 16.70 -30.50
N ASP A 80 10.53 17.46 -29.43
CA ASP A 80 11.61 17.99 -28.58
C ASP A 80 11.92 17.05 -27.41
N PHE A 81 11.43 15.81 -27.47
CA PHE A 81 11.59 14.84 -26.40
C PHE A 81 13.08 14.48 -26.18
N PRO A 82 13.57 14.56 -24.93
CA PRO A 82 14.97 14.28 -24.63
C PRO A 82 15.21 12.77 -24.62
N ILE A 83 15.61 12.21 -25.78
CA ILE A 83 15.90 10.77 -25.96
C ILE A 83 16.86 10.23 -24.87
N LYS A 84 17.80 11.06 -24.42
CA LYS A 84 18.77 10.72 -23.37
C LYS A 84 18.12 10.35 -22.03
N ASN A 85 16.93 10.86 -21.76
CA ASN A 85 16.18 10.64 -20.51
C ASN A 85 14.93 9.77 -20.73
N LEU A 86 14.84 9.07 -21.86
CA LEU A 86 13.68 8.26 -22.22
C LEU A 86 13.32 7.25 -21.12
N ASN A 87 14.30 6.56 -20.54
CA ASN A 87 14.06 5.56 -19.50
C ASN A 87 13.51 6.16 -18.20
N GLU A 88 14.05 7.30 -17.76
CA GLU A 88 13.58 8.01 -16.56
C GLU A 88 12.14 8.50 -16.76
N ILE A 89 11.86 9.12 -17.91
CA ILE A 89 10.53 9.66 -18.22
C ILE A 89 9.50 8.54 -18.42
N ARG A 90 9.88 7.43 -19.06
CA ARG A 90 9.01 6.24 -19.14
C ARG A 90 8.74 5.62 -17.77
N SER A 91 9.72 5.62 -16.87
CA SER A 91 9.52 5.18 -15.48
C SER A 91 8.48 6.04 -14.76
N VAL A 92 8.51 7.36 -14.95
CA VAL A 92 7.46 8.26 -14.44
C VAL A 92 6.09 7.95 -15.05
N LEU A 93 6.03 7.71 -16.37
CA LEU A 93 4.77 7.35 -17.02
C LEU A 93 4.19 6.05 -16.44
N VAL A 94 5.02 5.01 -16.27
CA VAL A 94 4.60 3.74 -15.67
C VAL A 94 4.07 3.95 -14.25
N SER A 95 4.79 4.69 -13.41
CA SER A 95 4.33 4.99 -12.04
C SER A 95 3.03 5.80 -12.02
N ALA A 96 2.90 6.79 -12.90
CA ALA A 96 1.71 7.62 -13.00
C ALA A 96 0.49 6.80 -13.46
N LEU A 97 0.66 5.90 -14.44
CA LEU A 97 -0.42 5.03 -14.90
C LEU A 97 -0.83 4.00 -13.83
N ALA A 98 0.13 3.35 -13.18
CA ALA A 98 -0.13 2.36 -12.14
C ALA A 98 -0.90 2.97 -10.95
N SER A 99 -0.45 4.12 -10.45
CA SER A 99 -1.10 4.81 -9.32
C SER A 99 -2.51 5.34 -9.60
N HIS A 100 -2.90 5.44 -10.87
CA HIS A 100 -4.23 5.88 -11.29
C HIS A 100 -5.08 4.71 -11.84
N GLY A 101 -4.69 3.46 -11.52
CA GLY A 101 -5.45 2.25 -11.87
C GLY A 101 -5.36 1.85 -13.35
N GLN A 102 -4.51 2.49 -14.16
CA GLN A 102 -4.28 2.13 -15.56
C GLN A 102 -3.19 1.05 -15.68
N MET A 103 -3.39 -0.06 -14.96
CA MET A 103 -2.35 -1.08 -14.79
C MET A 103 -1.97 -1.79 -16.09
N THR A 104 -2.94 -2.03 -16.98
CA THR A 104 -2.70 -2.63 -18.31
C THR A 104 -1.75 -1.79 -19.15
N ASP A 105 -1.97 -0.47 -19.17
CA ASP A 105 -1.11 0.47 -19.90
C ASP A 105 0.27 0.58 -19.25
N ALA A 106 0.33 0.64 -17.92
CA ALA A 106 1.58 0.68 -17.17
C ALA A 106 2.44 -0.55 -17.48
N LEU A 107 1.83 -1.73 -17.49
CA LEU A 107 2.51 -2.99 -17.83
C LEU A 107 2.93 -3.03 -19.31
N SER A 108 2.12 -2.50 -20.23
CA SER A 108 2.50 -2.42 -21.66
C SER A 108 3.79 -1.61 -21.84
N VAL A 109 3.88 -0.42 -21.23
CA VAL A 109 5.07 0.43 -21.30
C VAL A 109 6.27 -0.25 -20.61
N TYR A 110 6.04 -0.92 -19.48
CA TYR A 110 7.08 -1.69 -18.79
C TYR A 110 7.65 -2.82 -19.66
N GLU A 111 6.81 -3.61 -20.33
CA GLU A 111 7.26 -4.70 -21.19
C GLU A 111 8.01 -4.17 -22.44
N GLU A 112 7.58 -3.05 -23.01
CA GLU A 112 8.33 -2.36 -24.08
C GLU A 112 9.73 -1.93 -23.61
N MET A 113 9.85 -1.42 -22.38
CA MET A 113 11.15 -1.08 -21.79
C MET A 113 12.03 -2.32 -21.63
N LYS A 114 11.45 -3.43 -21.14
CA LYS A 114 12.18 -4.70 -20.98
C LYS A 114 12.67 -5.28 -22.30
N GLN A 115 11.83 -5.23 -23.34
CA GLN A 115 12.22 -5.65 -24.70
C GLN A 115 13.35 -4.80 -25.27
N ALA A 116 13.42 -3.51 -24.90
CA ALA A 116 14.51 -2.63 -25.27
C ALA A 116 15.79 -2.80 -24.41
N GLY A 117 15.79 -3.73 -23.45
CA GLY A 117 16.92 -3.95 -22.54
C GLY A 117 17.08 -2.88 -21.46
N SER A 118 16.03 -2.09 -21.20
CA SER A 118 16.00 -1.04 -20.18
C SER A 118 15.26 -1.51 -18.93
N ASN A 119 15.74 -1.08 -17.76
CA ASN A 119 15.06 -1.29 -16.48
C ASN A 119 14.28 -0.03 -16.06
N LEU A 120 13.27 -0.24 -15.23
CA LEU A 120 12.57 0.84 -14.56
C LEU A 120 13.42 1.45 -13.45
N GLU A 121 13.16 2.72 -13.15
CA GLU A 121 13.63 3.28 -11.89
C GLU A 121 12.93 2.61 -10.69
N PRO A 122 13.61 2.45 -9.53
CA PRO A 122 13.06 1.77 -8.36
C PRO A 122 11.68 2.26 -7.92
N LYS A 123 11.42 3.57 -7.99
CA LYS A 123 10.12 4.15 -7.66
C LYS A 123 8.98 3.64 -8.55
N ALA A 124 9.25 3.45 -9.84
CA ALA A 124 8.25 2.93 -10.77
C ALA A 124 7.97 1.44 -10.51
N VAL A 125 9.00 0.67 -10.15
CA VAL A 125 8.85 -0.73 -9.72
C VAL A 125 7.98 -0.83 -8.46
N ILE A 126 8.23 0.00 -7.44
CA ILE A 126 7.39 0.07 -6.23
C ILE A 126 5.95 0.42 -6.58
N SER A 127 5.76 1.41 -7.45
CA SER A 127 4.43 1.83 -7.88
C SER A 127 3.68 0.71 -8.61
N LEU A 128 4.37 -0.11 -9.40
CA LEU A 128 3.79 -1.31 -10.00
C LEU A 128 3.41 -2.33 -8.92
N ILE A 129 4.34 -2.69 -8.01
CA ILE A 129 4.10 -3.64 -6.91
C ILE A 129 2.87 -3.26 -6.08
N GLU A 130 2.74 -1.97 -5.75
CA GLU A 130 1.65 -1.45 -4.92
C GLU A 130 0.26 -1.55 -5.57
N HIS A 131 0.19 -1.40 -6.89
CA HIS A 131 -1.08 -1.31 -7.62
C HIS A 131 -1.38 -2.56 -8.47
N VAL A 132 -0.66 -3.67 -8.27
CA VAL A 132 -1.01 -4.95 -8.90
C VAL A 132 -2.30 -5.48 -8.28
N ASP A 133 -3.43 -5.24 -8.95
CA ASP A 133 -4.77 -5.59 -8.44
C ASP A 133 -5.33 -6.93 -8.98
N SER A 134 -4.54 -7.69 -9.75
CA SER A 134 -5.04 -8.96 -10.31
C SER A 134 -4.65 -10.16 -9.45
N GLU A 135 -5.63 -10.99 -9.10
CA GLU A 135 -5.44 -12.31 -8.51
C GLU A 135 -4.48 -13.14 -9.38
N GLY A 136 -3.51 -13.81 -8.73
CA GLY A 136 -2.59 -14.74 -9.39
C GLY A 136 -1.36 -14.13 -10.05
N GLN A 137 -1.10 -12.82 -9.89
CA GLN A 137 0.13 -12.17 -10.41
C GLN A 137 1.33 -12.23 -9.45
N GLN A 138 1.32 -13.15 -8.48
CA GLN A 138 2.39 -13.27 -7.50
C GLN A 138 3.78 -13.50 -8.12
N SER A 139 3.86 -14.32 -9.16
CA SER A 139 5.12 -14.56 -9.87
C SER A 139 5.70 -13.28 -10.48
N ARG A 140 4.85 -12.33 -10.87
CA ARG A 140 5.26 -11.03 -11.39
C ARG A 140 5.73 -10.11 -10.27
N LEU A 141 5.04 -10.09 -9.13
CA LEU A 141 5.46 -9.31 -7.96
C LEU A 141 6.86 -9.69 -7.47
N LEU A 142 7.14 -11.00 -7.39
CA LEU A 142 8.47 -11.49 -7.02
C LEU A 142 9.55 -11.08 -8.03
N LYS A 143 9.25 -11.17 -9.34
CA LYS A 143 10.17 -10.69 -10.38
C LYS A 143 10.42 -9.19 -10.29
N LEU A 144 9.38 -8.38 -10.07
CA LEU A 144 9.54 -6.93 -9.87
C LEU A 144 10.40 -6.63 -8.64
N LEU A 145 10.21 -7.38 -7.55
CA LEU A 145 11.02 -7.24 -6.34
C LEU A 145 12.51 -7.58 -6.58
N GLU A 146 12.81 -8.55 -7.43
CA GLU A 146 14.17 -8.92 -7.83
C GLU A 146 14.88 -7.80 -8.63
N GLU A 147 14.14 -6.85 -9.22
CA GLU A 147 14.72 -5.71 -9.94
C GLU A 147 15.17 -4.56 -9.02
N LEU A 148 14.86 -4.64 -7.73
CA LEU A 148 15.22 -3.63 -6.74
C LEU A 148 16.58 -3.95 -6.13
N ASP A 149 17.64 -3.32 -6.67
CA ASP A 149 19.00 -3.47 -6.16
C ASP A 149 19.25 -2.68 -4.87
N ASP A 150 18.60 -1.52 -4.73
CA ASP A 150 18.76 -0.66 -3.56
C ASP A 150 18.08 -1.26 -2.32
N PRO A 151 18.79 -1.39 -1.18
CA PRO A 151 18.24 -2.04 0.01
C PRO A 151 16.97 -1.39 0.56
N ASN A 152 16.85 -0.06 0.51
CA ASN A 152 15.70 0.64 1.07
C ASN A 152 14.46 0.42 0.19
N TYR A 153 14.63 0.55 -1.12
CA TYR A 153 13.54 0.22 -2.05
C TYR A 153 13.17 -1.27 -1.98
N TRP A 154 14.15 -2.17 -1.86
CA TRP A 154 13.88 -3.60 -1.74
C TRP A 154 13.06 -3.93 -0.49
N VAL A 155 13.39 -3.36 0.67
CA VAL A 155 12.60 -3.53 1.91
C VAL A 155 11.17 -3.05 1.70
N ASP A 156 11.00 -1.86 1.13
CA ASP A 156 9.71 -1.22 0.87
C ASP A 156 8.84 -2.08 -0.08
N GLY A 157 9.45 -2.60 -1.15
CA GLY A 157 8.80 -3.51 -2.09
C GLY A 157 8.47 -4.85 -1.45
N CYS A 158 9.41 -5.46 -0.73
CA CYS A 158 9.24 -6.76 -0.08
C CYS A 158 8.08 -6.73 0.91
N PHE A 159 7.97 -5.65 1.68
CA PHE A 159 6.88 -5.43 2.61
C PHE A 159 5.52 -5.43 1.92
N ARG A 160 5.36 -4.68 0.82
CA ARG A 160 4.13 -4.66 0.02
C ARG A 160 3.80 -6.04 -0.56
N VAL A 161 4.80 -6.77 -1.05
CA VAL A 161 4.58 -8.13 -1.58
C VAL A 161 4.11 -9.10 -0.48
N ILE A 162 4.63 -8.98 0.74
CA ILE A 162 4.16 -9.78 1.88
C ILE A 162 2.68 -9.49 2.17
N LEU A 163 2.29 -8.21 2.22
CA LEU A 163 0.89 -7.81 2.41
C LEU A 163 0.00 -8.39 1.31
N TYR A 164 0.43 -8.29 0.04
CA TYR A 164 -0.30 -8.90 -1.07
C TYR A 164 -0.44 -10.43 -0.91
N CYS A 165 0.62 -11.13 -0.49
CA CYS A 165 0.59 -12.58 -0.28
C CYS A 165 -0.42 -12.95 0.81
N ILE A 166 -0.47 -12.18 1.89
CA ILE A 166 -1.42 -12.37 3.00
C ILE A 166 -2.86 -12.13 2.51
N CYS A 167 -3.13 -11.04 1.80
CA CYS A 167 -4.45 -10.78 1.23
C CYS A 167 -4.92 -11.88 0.27
N ASN A 168 -3.99 -12.52 -0.46
CA ASN A 168 -4.27 -13.63 -1.38
C ASN A 168 -4.14 -15.02 -0.74
N LYS A 169 -4.02 -15.10 0.59
CA LYS A 169 -3.91 -16.35 1.36
C LYS A 169 -2.70 -17.24 1.03
N ASP A 170 -1.64 -16.68 0.44
CA ASP A 170 -0.37 -17.38 0.28
C ASP A 170 0.60 -17.07 1.44
N LEU A 171 0.37 -17.78 2.54
CA LEU A 171 1.25 -17.68 3.71
C LEU A 171 2.67 -18.19 3.42
N ARG A 172 2.84 -19.16 2.52
CA ARG A 172 4.14 -19.79 2.27
C ARG A 172 5.13 -18.77 1.72
N SER A 173 4.70 -17.99 0.74
CA SER A 173 5.53 -16.94 0.15
C SER A 173 5.72 -15.76 1.10
N ALA A 174 4.70 -15.40 1.88
CA ALA A 174 4.81 -14.37 2.92
C ALA A 174 5.90 -14.72 3.95
N VAL A 175 5.90 -15.94 4.49
CA VAL A 175 6.90 -16.41 5.46
C VAL A 175 8.29 -16.49 4.83
N TYR A 176 8.41 -16.95 3.58
CA TYR A 176 9.68 -16.95 2.86
C TYR A 176 10.30 -15.55 2.76
N LEU A 177 9.50 -14.54 2.40
CA LEU A 177 9.95 -13.15 2.32
C LEU A 177 10.27 -12.55 3.70
N LEU A 178 9.47 -12.88 4.73
CA LEU A 178 9.73 -12.45 6.11
C LEU A 178 11.06 -12.98 6.65
N LYS A 179 11.45 -14.22 6.30
CA LYS A 179 12.77 -14.75 6.63
C LYS A 179 13.90 -13.97 5.97
N GLN A 180 13.72 -13.56 4.72
CA GLN A 180 14.69 -12.72 4.02
C GLN A 180 14.82 -11.35 4.68
N LEU A 181 13.70 -10.71 5.08
CA LEU A 181 13.72 -9.46 5.83
C LEU A 181 14.44 -9.63 7.17
N LYS A 182 14.13 -10.69 7.94
CA LYS A 182 14.79 -10.96 9.21
C LYS A 182 16.31 -11.08 9.07
N HIS A 183 16.80 -11.74 8.02
CA HIS A 183 18.23 -11.84 7.76
C HIS A 183 18.87 -10.48 7.46
N ARG A 184 18.14 -9.55 6.82
CA ARG A 184 18.65 -8.20 6.53
C ARG A 184 18.57 -7.26 7.73
N PHE A 185 17.59 -7.45 8.61
CA PHE A 185 17.39 -6.67 9.85
C PHE A 185 17.97 -7.36 11.08
N SER A 186 19.03 -8.18 10.94
CA SER A 186 19.57 -8.97 12.05
C SER A 186 19.92 -8.15 13.30
N ASP A 187 20.22 -6.86 13.12
CA ASP A 187 20.67 -5.94 14.17
C ASP A 187 19.59 -4.94 14.61
N ASP A 188 18.40 -4.94 14.00
CA ASP A 188 17.30 -4.00 14.27
C ASP A 188 15.99 -4.73 14.59
N GLU A 189 15.93 -5.27 15.80
CA GLU A 189 14.76 -6.01 16.33
C GLU A 189 13.50 -5.12 16.40
N LEU A 190 13.67 -3.81 16.64
CA LEU A 190 12.57 -2.84 16.69
C LEU A 190 11.96 -2.61 15.32
N ALA A 191 12.78 -2.50 14.26
CA ALA A 191 12.26 -2.37 12.89
C ALA A 191 11.43 -3.59 12.49
N MET A 192 11.88 -4.81 12.84
CA MET A 192 11.11 -6.03 12.60
C MET A 192 9.80 -6.06 13.39
N GLU A 193 9.80 -5.61 14.65
CA GLU A 193 8.58 -5.51 15.46
C GLU A 193 7.55 -4.56 14.84
N VAL A 194 7.99 -3.37 14.38
CA VAL A 194 7.12 -2.39 13.70
C VAL A 194 6.56 -2.95 12.39
N LEU A 195 7.35 -3.71 11.63
CA LEU A 195 6.89 -4.35 10.40
C LEU A 195 5.83 -5.42 10.70
N PHE A 196 6.00 -6.23 11.74
CA PHE A 196 4.97 -7.18 12.16
C PHE A 196 3.68 -6.46 12.58
N ASP A 197 3.79 -5.41 13.39
CA ASP A 197 2.63 -4.61 13.82
C ASP A 197 1.81 -4.12 12.63
N GLU A 198 2.46 -3.58 11.60
CA GLU A 198 1.78 -3.09 10.40
C GLU A 198 1.11 -4.24 9.63
N ILE A 199 1.78 -5.39 9.48
CA ILE A 199 1.19 -6.58 8.82
C ILE A 199 -0.07 -7.04 9.57
N PHE A 200 -0.02 -7.15 10.89
CA PHE A 200 -1.17 -7.58 11.68
C PHE A 200 -2.31 -6.55 11.69
N SER A 201 -1.99 -5.25 11.60
CA SER A 201 -2.99 -4.19 11.41
C SER A 201 -3.77 -4.42 10.11
N GLN A 202 -3.05 -4.64 9.00
CA GLN A 202 -3.67 -4.90 7.69
C GLN A 202 -4.54 -6.17 7.70
N VAL A 203 -4.07 -7.26 8.33
CA VAL A 203 -4.89 -8.48 8.51
C VAL A 203 -6.19 -8.18 9.26
N ALA A 204 -6.14 -7.35 10.31
CA ALA A 204 -7.32 -7.00 11.10
C ALA A 204 -8.31 -6.07 10.39
N GLU A 205 -7.82 -5.27 9.43
CA GLU A 205 -8.62 -4.33 8.61
C GLU A 205 -9.31 -5.00 7.41
N THR A 206 -8.88 -6.19 6.99
CA THR A 206 -9.58 -6.94 5.93
C THR A 206 -11.03 -7.28 6.32
N GLU A 207 -11.97 -7.12 5.38
CA GLU A 207 -13.39 -7.46 5.58
C GLU A 207 -13.84 -8.54 4.56
N PRO A 208 -14.21 -9.76 5.00
CA PRO A 208 -14.17 -10.26 6.37
C PRO A 208 -12.72 -10.56 6.82
N ALA A 209 -12.43 -10.30 8.10
CA ALA A 209 -11.09 -10.55 8.64
C ALA A 209 -10.76 -12.04 8.57
N ASP A 210 -9.67 -12.41 7.90
CA ASP A 210 -9.19 -13.78 7.87
C ASP A 210 -8.40 -14.07 9.15
N VAL A 211 -9.14 -14.39 10.23
CA VAL A 211 -8.52 -14.69 11.53
C VAL A 211 -7.55 -15.86 11.43
N GLN A 212 -7.84 -16.84 10.56
CA GLN A 212 -7.01 -18.03 10.43
C GLN A 212 -5.63 -17.69 9.85
N ILE A 213 -5.55 -16.86 8.80
CA ILE A 213 -4.24 -16.46 8.26
C ILE A 213 -3.42 -15.68 9.28
N GLY A 214 -4.07 -14.84 10.09
CA GLY A 214 -3.41 -14.14 11.18
C GLY A 214 -2.84 -15.07 12.24
N MET A 215 -3.58 -16.12 12.62
CA MET A 215 -3.12 -17.13 13.57
C MET A 215 -1.97 -17.98 13.00
N ASP A 216 -2.06 -18.38 11.74
CA ASP A 216 -1.01 -19.15 11.07
C ASP A 216 0.27 -18.33 10.91
N LEU A 217 0.14 -17.03 10.61
CA LEU A 217 1.25 -16.08 10.57
C LEU A 217 1.91 -15.92 11.95
N LEU A 218 1.11 -15.78 13.00
CA LEU A 218 1.61 -15.69 14.39
C LEU A 218 2.44 -16.93 14.75
N GLN A 219 1.96 -18.11 14.37
CA GLN A 219 2.67 -19.36 14.62
C GLN A 219 3.97 -19.44 13.81
N ALA A 220 3.95 -19.05 12.53
CA ALA A 220 5.14 -19.01 11.69
C ALA A 220 6.21 -18.03 12.21
N ILE A 221 5.81 -16.87 12.76
CA ILE A 221 6.72 -15.91 13.38
C ILE A 221 7.42 -16.52 14.60
N LYS A 222 6.70 -17.31 15.41
CA LYS A 222 7.25 -17.99 16.59
C LYS A 222 8.16 -19.16 16.21
N ASP A 223 7.71 -20.04 15.33
CA ASP A 223 8.39 -21.31 15.05
C ASP A 223 9.50 -21.17 14.02
N GLU A 224 9.25 -20.40 12.96
CA GLU A 224 10.16 -20.33 11.81
C GLU A 224 11.07 -19.11 11.86
N LEU A 225 10.57 -17.98 12.39
CA LEU A 225 11.40 -16.81 12.60
C LEU A 225 12.02 -16.83 14.00
N GLY A 226 11.41 -17.43 15.02
CA GLY A 226 11.93 -17.38 16.39
C GLY A 226 11.87 -15.97 16.98
N ALA A 227 10.88 -15.17 16.58
CA ALA A 227 10.65 -13.83 17.13
C ALA A 227 9.45 -13.85 18.08
N SER A 228 9.50 -13.03 19.14
CA SER A 228 8.36 -12.87 20.04
C SER A 228 7.36 -11.87 19.45
N PRO A 229 6.06 -12.20 19.37
CA PRO A 229 5.06 -11.25 18.92
C PRO A 229 4.95 -10.06 19.87
N SER A 230 4.79 -8.87 19.31
CA SER A 230 4.53 -7.69 20.11
C SER A 230 3.13 -7.77 20.73
N ARG A 231 2.91 -6.93 21.75
CA ARG A 231 1.57 -6.70 22.27
C ARG A 231 0.59 -6.21 21.19
N LYS A 232 1.03 -5.28 20.34
CA LYS A 232 0.17 -4.66 19.32
C LYS A 232 -0.29 -5.70 18.29
N CYS A 233 0.60 -6.59 17.86
CA CYS A 233 0.26 -7.74 17.01
C CYS A 233 -0.92 -8.54 17.59
N LEU A 234 -0.83 -8.90 18.88
CA LEU A 234 -1.89 -9.65 19.55
C LEU A 234 -3.19 -8.84 19.73
N ASP A 235 -3.10 -7.53 19.98
CA ASP A 235 -4.26 -6.64 20.05
C ASP A 235 -4.98 -6.51 18.69
N PHE A 236 -4.25 -6.48 17.57
CA PHE A 236 -4.82 -6.49 16.21
C PHE A 236 -5.53 -7.81 15.92
N LEU A 237 -4.89 -8.95 16.19
CA LEU A 237 -5.53 -10.27 16.02
C LEU A 237 -6.78 -10.44 16.90
N LEU A 238 -6.75 -9.93 18.13
CA LEU A 238 -7.91 -9.95 19.01
C LEU A 238 -9.06 -9.11 18.44
N THR A 239 -8.73 -7.98 17.81
CA THR A 239 -9.72 -7.14 17.09
C THR A 239 -10.31 -7.90 15.92
N ALA A 240 -9.48 -8.59 15.12
CA ALA A 240 -9.92 -9.45 14.04
C ALA A 240 -10.88 -10.56 14.53
N CYS A 241 -10.55 -11.24 15.65
CA CYS A 241 -11.40 -12.26 16.26
C CYS A 241 -12.75 -11.70 16.71
N VAL A 242 -12.78 -10.51 17.31
CA VAL A 242 -14.01 -9.85 17.74
C VAL A 242 -14.89 -9.51 16.52
N ASN A 243 -14.29 -8.97 15.45
CA ASN A 243 -14.99 -8.64 14.21
C ASN A 243 -15.58 -9.90 13.55
N ALA A 244 -14.83 -11.00 13.56
CA ALA A 244 -15.26 -12.30 13.01
C ALA A 244 -16.18 -13.11 13.94
N LYS A 245 -16.42 -12.65 15.18
CA LYS A 245 -17.13 -13.39 16.24
C LYS A 245 -16.49 -14.75 16.59
N ASP A 246 -15.18 -14.87 16.45
CA ASP A 246 -14.44 -16.10 16.68
C ASP A 246 -13.94 -16.21 18.13
N LEU A 247 -14.72 -16.90 18.96
CA LEU A 247 -14.37 -17.13 20.36
C LEU A 247 -13.20 -18.09 20.55
N SER A 248 -13.03 -19.05 19.63
CA SER A 248 -11.99 -20.07 19.75
C SER A 248 -10.61 -19.44 19.62
N ASN A 249 -10.39 -18.68 18.55
CA ASN A 249 -9.11 -18.00 18.31
C ASN A 249 -8.86 -16.86 19.31
N SER A 250 -9.91 -16.16 19.76
CA SER A 250 -9.80 -15.16 20.83
C SER A 250 -9.21 -15.73 22.12
N LEU A 251 -9.62 -16.94 22.52
CA LEU A 251 -9.07 -17.63 23.70
C LEU A 251 -7.62 -18.11 23.51
N LEU A 252 -7.23 -18.45 22.28
CA LEU A 252 -5.84 -18.81 21.96
C LEU A 252 -4.93 -17.59 22.09
N ILE A 253 -5.33 -16.45 21.52
CA ILE A 253 -4.59 -15.18 21.67
C ILE A 253 -4.46 -14.79 23.14
N TRP A 254 -5.51 -15.03 23.93
CA TRP A 254 -5.46 -14.78 25.38
C TRP A 254 -4.40 -15.61 26.11
N LYS A 255 -4.21 -16.88 25.72
CA LYS A 255 -3.13 -17.72 26.24
C LYS A 255 -1.75 -17.22 25.80
N GLU A 256 -1.64 -16.68 24.58
CA GLU A 256 -0.39 -16.11 24.07
C GLU A 256 0.05 -14.88 24.87
N TYR A 257 -0.88 -14.01 25.30
CA TYR A 257 -0.59 -12.92 26.23
C TYR A 257 0.08 -13.42 27.53
N GLN A 258 -0.44 -14.50 28.08
CA GLN A 258 0.09 -15.11 29.31
C GLN A 258 1.47 -15.73 29.07
N ALA A 259 1.64 -16.46 27.97
CA ALA A 259 2.90 -17.11 27.62
C ALA A 259 4.02 -16.09 27.35
N ALA A 260 3.70 -14.95 26.73
CA ALA A 260 4.63 -13.87 26.46
C ALA A 260 4.91 -12.96 27.68
N GLY A 261 4.23 -13.16 28.81
CA GLY A 261 4.38 -12.32 30.01
C GLY A 261 3.90 -10.87 29.82
N LEU A 262 3.02 -10.62 28.85
CA LEU A 262 2.57 -9.27 28.51
C LEU A 262 1.41 -8.84 29.43
N PRO A 263 1.47 -7.64 30.05
CA PRO A 263 0.44 -7.20 30.99
C PRO A 263 -0.87 -6.88 30.28
N TYR A 264 -1.98 -7.47 30.74
CA TYR A 264 -3.30 -7.19 30.19
C TYR A 264 -3.70 -5.71 30.41
N ASN A 265 -4.32 -5.09 29.40
CA ASN A 265 -4.99 -3.78 29.56
C ASN A 265 -6.51 -3.98 29.56
N VAL A 266 -7.25 -2.92 29.90
CA VAL A 266 -8.72 -2.94 29.99
C VAL A 266 -9.35 -3.46 28.69
N THR A 267 -8.82 -3.07 27.54
CA THR A 267 -9.31 -3.49 26.21
C THR A 267 -9.05 -4.97 25.91
N SER A 268 -7.87 -5.51 26.22
CA SER A 268 -7.55 -6.93 26.01
C SER A 268 -8.32 -7.84 26.98
N TYR A 269 -8.65 -7.35 28.19
CA TYR A 269 -9.39 -8.11 29.21
C TYR A 269 -10.92 -8.17 28.93
N LEU A 270 -11.50 -7.08 28.44
CA LEU A 270 -12.95 -6.99 28.22
C LEU A 270 -13.43 -7.63 26.91
N ARG A 271 -12.60 -7.62 25.86
CA ARG A 271 -12.97 -8.12 24.52
C ARG A 271 -13.38 -9.60 24.47
N PRO A 272 -12.67 -10.55 25.11
CA PRO A 272 -13.12 -11.94 25.17
C PRO A 272 -14.44 -12.10 25.94
N PHE A 273 -14.64 -11.30 26.99
CA PHE A 273 -15.87 -11.32 27.80
C PHE A 273 -17.08 -10.79 27.00
N TRP A 274 -16.93 -9.71 26.24
CA TRP A 274 -17.98 -9.21 25.34
C TRP A 274 -18.34 -10.21 24.26
N LEU A 275 -17.38 -10.99 23.76
CA LEU A 275 -17.62 -12.04 22.77
C LEU A 275 -18.42 -13.22 23.36
N LEU A 276 -18.10 -13.61 24.60
CA LEU A 276 -18.89 -14.56 25.39
C LEU A 276 -20.33 -14.05 25.59
N GLU A 277 -20.51 -12.83 26.07
CA GLU A 277 -21.84 -12.26 26.30
C GLU A 277 -22.67 -12.17 24.99
N ALA A 278 -22.06 -11.75 23.89
CA ALA A 278 -22.70 -11.69 22.57
C ALA A 278 -23.10 -13.07 22.02
N THR A 279 -22.31 -14.12 22.29
CA THR A 279 -22.65 -15.51 21.86
C THR A 279 -23.73 -16.13 22.74
N TYR A 280 -23.81 -15.77 24.03
CA TYR A 280 -24.88 -16.20 24.92
C TYR A 280 -26.23 -15.53 24.62
N LEU A 281 -26.25 -14.26 24.19
CA LEU A 281 -27.49 -13.53 23.86
C LEU A 281 -28.12 -13.88 22.51
N GLN A 282 -27.45 -14.71 21.69
CA GLN A 282 -27.95 -15.18 20.39
C GLN A 282 -28.55 -16.61 20.43
N ARG A 283 -28.57 -17.27 21.60
CA ARG A 283 -29.27 -18.54 21.85
C ARG A 283 -30.60 -18.31 22.55
#